data_AF-A0A967I709-F1
#
_entry.id   AF-A0A967I709-F1
#
_cell.length_a   1.000
_cell.length_b   1.000
_cell.length_c   1.000
_cell.angle_alpha   90.00
_cell.angle_beta   90.00
_cell.angle_gamma   90.00
#
_symmetry.space_group_name_H-M   'P 1'
#
loop_
_entity.id
_entity.type
_entity.pdbx_description
1 polymer ?
#
loop_
_entity_poly.entity_id
_entity_poly.type
_entity_poly.pdbx_seq_one_letter_code
_entity_poly.pdbx_strand_id
1 'polypeptide(L)' 'IDWAKRHPLPEWAAEIDCANWAQFLLKFIVSHPAVTCAIPATSRVDHMLENMGAASGRVPDEAMRRRMIAYVERL' A
#
# COMPACT_ATOMS: atom_id res chain seq x y z
N ILE A 1 -7.45 -7.07 -0.34
CA ILE A 1 -7.02 -8.49 -0.25
C ILE A 1 -7.47 -9.03 1.10
N ASP A 2 -8.26 -10.10 1.15
CA ASP A 2 -8.94 -10.49 2.39
C ASP A 2 -8.01 -11.02 3.48
N TRP A 3 -6.86 -11.58 3.12
CA TRP A 3 -5.86 -12.00 4.12
C TRP A 3 -5.29 -10.81 4.91
N ALA A 4 -5.07 -9.69 4.24
CA ALA A 4 -4.46 -8.51 4.85
C ALA A 4 -5.39 -7.91 5.92
N LYS A 5 -6.71 -7.99 5.72
CA LYS A 5 -7.72 -7.53 6.69
C LYS A 5 -7.68 -8.28 8.03
N ARG A 6 -7.05 -9.46 8.09
CA ARG A 6 -6.87 -10.23 9.34
C ARG A 6 -5.70 -9.75 10.18
N HIS A 7 -4.83 -8.91 9.63
CA HIS A 7 -3.65 -8.40 10.29
C HIS A 7 -3.80 -6.91 10.55
N PRO A 8 -3.37 -6.41 11.72
CA PRO A 8 -3.28 -4.97 11.92
C PRO A 8 -2.31 -4.37 10.90
N LEU A 9 -2.64 -3.19 10.40
CA LEU A 9 -1.68 -2.39 9.65
C LEU A 9 -0.54 -2.03 10.60
N PRO A 10 0.74 -2.17 10.20
CA PRO A 10 1.83 -1.81 11.08
C PRO A 10 1.80 -0.31 11.38
N GLU A 11 2.09 0.09 12.62
CA GLU A 11 2.04 1.51 13.04
C GLU A 11 2.93 2.41 12.17
N TRP A 12 4.06 1.88 11.72
CA TRP A 12 5.00 2.60 10.86
C TRP A 12 4.47 2.86 9.44
N ALA A 13 3.33 2.27 9.04
CA ALA A 13 2.67 2.61 7.77
C ALA A 13 2.29 4.11 7.70
N ALA A 14 2.11 4.77 8.86
CA ALA A 14 1.91 6.21 8.93
C ALA A 14 3.11 7.03 8.42
N GLU A 15 4.34 6.47 8.41
CA GLU A 15 5.53 7.15 7.86
C GLU A 15 5.37 7.45 6.35
N ILE A 16 4.57 6.63 5.66
CA ILE A 16 4.21 6.78 4.24
C ILE A 16 2.73 7.15 4.05
N ASP A 17 2.11 7.78 5.05
CA ASP A 17 0.72 8.27 5.00
C ASP A 17 -0.32 7.19 4.66
N CYS A 18 -0.07 5.93 5.02
CA CYS A 18 -1.02 4.84 4.82
C CYS A 18 -1.92 4.65 6.05
N ALA A 19 -3.23 4.70 5.84
CA ALA A 19 -4.26 4.42 6.84
C ALA A 19 -4.90 3.04 6.71
N ASN A 20 -4.69 2.35 5.58
CA ASN A 20 -5.24 1.02 5.34
C ASN A 20 -4.32 0.17 4.43
N TRP A 21 -4.65 -1.12 4.33
CA TRP A 21 -3.88 -2.10 3.55
C TRP A 21 -3.90 -1.85 2.04
N ALA A 22 -4.99 -1.28 1.49
CA ALA A 22 -5.05 -0.97 0.07
C ALA A 22 -4.01 0.11 -0.28
N GLN A 23 -3.91 1.17 0.52
CA GLN A 23 -2.89 2.20 0.37
C GLN A 23 -1.49 1.64 0.51
N PHE A 24 -1.24 0.82 1.54
CA PHE A 24 0.06 0.21 1.78
C PHE A 24 0.54 -0.62 0.59
N LEU A 25 -0.29 -1.54 0.10
CA LEU A 25 0.09 -2.43 -1.00
C LEU A 25 0.17 -1.69 -2.34
N LEU A 26 -0.74 -0.74 -2.59
CA LEU A 26 -0.73 0.00 -3.84
C LEU A 26 0.46 0.96 -3.90
N LYS A 27 0.81 1.64 -2.79
CA LYS A 27 2.03 2.45 -2.70
C LYS A 27 3.31 1.64 -2.91
N PHE A 28 3.37 0.41 -2.41
CA PHE A 28 4.48 -0.50 -2.70
C PHE A 28 4.66 -0.68 -4.21
N ILE A 29 3.57 -0.99 -4.93
CA ILE A 29 3.58 -1.21 -6.39
C ILE A 29 4.00 0.05 -7.13
N VAL A 30 3.31 1.18 -6.92
CA VAL A 30 3.55 2.41 -7.70
C VAL A 30 4.88 3.08 -7.37
N SER A 31 5.50 2.75 -6.24
CA SER A 31 6.80 3.31 -5.87
C SER A 31 7.97 2.71 -6.64
N HIS A 32 7.79 1.57 -7.30
CA HIS A 32 8.88 0.94 -8.05
C HIS A 32 9.18 1.76 -9.32
N PRO A 33 10.44 2.18 -9.59
CA PRO A 33 10.76 3.07 -10.71
C PRO A 33 10.36 2.56 -12.10
N ALA A 34 10.25 1.23 -12.28
CA ALA A 34 9.80 0.63 -13.54
C ALA A 34 8.26 0.58 -13.71
N VAL A 35 7.48 0.93 -12.69
CA VAL A 35 6.01 0.96 -12.76
C VAL A 35 5.57 2.36 -13.17
N THR A 36 4.90 2.45 -14.31
CA THR A 36 4.39 3.72 -14.85
C THR A 36 2.91 3.95 -14.55
N CYS A 37 2.15 2.87 -14.34
CA CYS A 37 0.73 2.92 -14.05
C CYS A 37 0.31 1.67 -13.26
N ALA A 38 -0.59 1.84 -12.29
CA ALA A 38 -1.29 0.74 -11.64
C ALA A 38 -2.80 0.88 -11.88
N ILE A 39 -3.46 -0.21 -12.25
CA ILE A 39 -4.90 -0.23 -12.56
C ILE A 39 -5.61 -1.14 -11.55
N PRO A 40 -5.94 -0.64 -10.34
CA PRO A 40 -6.62 -1.44 -9.33
C PRO A 40 -8.10 -1.63 -9.70
N ALA A 41 -8.51 -2.89 -9.90
CA ALA A 41 -9.89 -3.23 -10.17
C ALA A 41 -10.74 -3.22 -8.90
N THR A 42 -11.87 -2.51 -8.92
CA THR A 42 -12.90 -2.58 -7.88
C THR A 42 -14.26 -2.19 -8.46
N SER A 43 -15.32 -2.83 -7.98
CA SER A 43 -16.72 -2.45 -8.24
C SER A 43 -17.36 -1.69 -7.06
N ARG A 44 -16.61 -1.52 -5.97
CA ARG A 44 -17.07 -0.91 -4.73
C ARG A 44 -16.44 0.46 -4.52
N VAL A 45 -17.28 1.44 -4.16
CA VAL A 45 -16.89 2.84 -3.95
C VAL A 45 -15.94 3.02 -2.77
N ASP A 46 -16.15 2.29 -1.66
CA ASP A 46 -15.28 2.37 -0.49
C ASP A 46 -13.85 1.92 -0.81
N HIS A 47 -13.67 0.80 -1.50
CA HIS A 47 -12.35 0.38 -1.98
C HIS A 47 -11.75 1.37 -2.99
N MET A 48 -12.58 2.02 -3.82
CA MET A 48 -12.10 3.04 -4.75
C MET A 48 -11.50 4.23 -3.99
N LEU A 49 -12.17 4.71 -2.92
CA LEU A 49 -11.64 5.78 -2.07
C LEU A 49 -10.32 5.38 -1.41
N GLU A 50 -10.21 4.14 -0.93
CA GLU A 50 -8.95 3.63 -0.36
C GLU A 50 -7.82 3.63 -1.41
N ASN A 51 -8.10 3.14 -2.63
CA ASN A 51 -7.14 3.14 -3.74
C ASN A 51 -6.69 4.55 -4.13
N MET A 52 -7.62 5.50 -4.18
CA MET A 52 -7.30 6.90 -4.48
C MET A 52 -6.40 7.52 -3.42
N GLY A 53 -6.53 7.11 -2.16
CA GLY A 53 -5.61 7.53 -1.09
C GLY A 53 -4.15 7.11 -1.32
N ALA A 54 -3.90 6.04 -2.08
CA ALA A 54 -2.54 5.62 -2.41
C ALA A 54 -1.82 6.58 -3.37
N ALA A 55 -2.57 7.38 -4.13
CA ALA A 55 -2.04 8.34 -5.09
C ALA A 55 -1.61 9.68 -4.46
N SER A 56 -1.69 9.79 -3.12
CA SER A 56 -1.36 11.02 -2.36
C SER A 56 -0.35 10.75 -1.25
N GLY A 57 0.31 11.80 -0.78
CA GLY A 57 1.30 11.73 0.31
C GLY A 57 2.64 11.15 -0.12
N ARG A 58 3.42 10.69 0.86
CA ARG A 58 4.77 10.16 0.64
C ARG A 58 4.74 8.83 -0.09
N VAL A 59 5.67 8.67 -1.02
CA VAL A 59 5.89 7.44 -1.78
C VAL A 59 7.08 6.69 -1.16
N PRO A 60 6.98 5.38 -0.91
CA PRO A 60 8.08 4.57 -0.40
C PRO A 60 9.34 4.68 -1.28
N ASP A 61 10.50 4.88 -0.66
CA ASP A 61 11.78 4.68 -1.35
C ASP A 61 12.16 3.18 -1.38
N GLU A 62 13.35 2.89 -1.90
CA GLU A 62 13.83 1.51 -1.98
C GLU A 62 14.01 0.87 -0.59
N ALA A 63 14.52 1.62 0.39
CA ALA A 63 14.73 1.11 1.74
C ALA A 63 13.38 0.77 2.41
N MET A 64 12.40 1.67 2.26
CA MET A 64 11.04 1.45 2.74
C MET A 64 10.38 0.25 2.05
N ARG A 65 10.52 0.11 0.72
CA ARG A 65 10.03 -1.10 0.02
C ARG A 65 10.62 -2.39 0.58
N ARG A 66 11.93 -2.43 0.86
CA ARG A 66 12.57 -3.61 1.49
C ARG A 66 12.01 -3.89 2.89
N ARG A 67 11.75 -2.85 3.68
CA ARG A 67 11.07 -2.98 5.00
C ARG A 67 9.67 -3.55 4.84
N MET A 68 8.90 -3.10 3.85
CA MET A 68 7.56 -3.61 3.55
C MET A 68 7.57 -5.09 3.17
N ILE A 69 8.52 -5.52 2.34
CA ILE A 69 8.71 -6.93 1.97
C ILE A 69 8.99 -7.77 3.22
N ALA A 70 10.00 -7.39 4.00
CA ALA A 70 10.40 -8.14 5.19
C ALA A 70 9.29 -8.21 6.26
N TYR A 71 8.40 -7.21 6.31
CA TYR A 71 7.23 -7.25 7.17
C TYR A 71 6.18 -8.24 6.65
N VAL A 72 5.80 -8.15 5.38
CA VAL A 72 4.78 -9.03 4.78
C VAL A 72 5.22 -10.50 4.79
N GLU A 73 6.51 -10.78 4.61
CA GLU A 73 7.07 -12.14 4.72
C GLU A 73 6.95 -12.77 6.13
N ARG A 74 6.70 -11.96 7.16
CA ARG A 74 6.57 -12.39 8.56
C ARG A 74 5.13 -12.44 9.06
N LEU A 75 4.15 -12.07 8.23
CA LEU A 75 2.72 -12.16 8.52
C LEU A 75 2.18 -13.56 8.20
#